data_AF-A0A396Z805-F1
#
_entry.id   AF-A0A396Z805-F1
#
_cell.length_a   1.000
_cell.length_b   1.000
_cell.length_c   1.000
_cell.angle_alpha   90.00
_cell.angle_beta   90.00
_cell.angle_gamma   90.00
#
_symmetry.space_group_name_H-M   'P 1'
#
loop_
_entity.id
_entity.type
_entity.pdbx_description
1 polymer ?
#
loop_
_entity_poly.entity_id
_entity_poly.type
_entity_poly.pdbx_seq_one_letter_code
_entity_poly.pdbx_strand_id
1 'polypeptide(L)'
;MANTTKYDRVRSRFICDQVKSLREKNLNARTLFDRCWNKIPDTLIRKLNAEDLLQYIRLHVLPGEISSIIPSKTKDGYKTKNPKSHSLEKFA
;
A
#
# COMPACT_ATOMS: atom_id res chain seq x y z
N MET A 1 31.88 -3.04 -12.72
CA MET A 1 30.91 -3.66 -11.81
C MET A 1 30.03 -2.56 -11.25
N ALA A 2 28.75 -2.52 -11.61
CA ALA A 2 27.86 -1.50 -11.08
C ALA A 2 27.69 -1.75 -9.57
N ASN A 3 28.05 -0.77 -8.74
CA ASN A 3 27.67 -0.75 -7.33
C ASN A 3 26.16 -0.49 -7.28
N THR A 4 25.37 -1.53 -7.56
CA THR A 4 23.92 -1.45 -7.48
C THR A 4 23.57 -1.23 -6.02
N THR A 5 23.14 -0.01 -5.70
CA THR A 5 22.71 0.34 -4.34
C THR A 5 21.52 -0.53 -3.95
N LYS A 6 21.33 -0.75 -2.65
CA LYS A 6 20.14 -1.48 -2.14
C LYS A 6 18.85 -0.90 -2.74
N TYR A 7 18.77 0.43 -2.84
CA TYR A 7 17.69 1.14 -3.52
C TYR A 7 17.47 0.65 -4.95
N ASP A 8 18.51 0.63 -5.79
CA ASP A 8 18.37 0.27 -7.20
C ASP A 8 17.95 -1.19 -7.41
N ARG A 9 18.47 -2.09 -6.57
CA ARG A 9 18.09 -3.51 -6.59
C ARG A 9 16.62 -3.71 -6.23
N VAL A 10 16.15 -3.04 -5.18
CA VAL A 10 14.74 -3.11 -4.75
C VAL A 10 13.84 -2.46 -5.80
N ARG A 11 14.24 -1.29 -6.33
CA ARG A 11 13.50 -0.55 -7.35
C ARG A 11 13.28 -1.38 -8.61
N SER A 12 14.36 -1.95 -9.16
CA SER A 12 14.30 -2.74 -10.39
C SER A 12 13.40 -3.96 -10.22
N ARG A 13 13.51 -4.66 -9.07
CA ARG A 13 12.68 -5.83 -8.79
C ARG A 13 11.20 -5.46 -8.58
N PHE A 14 10.93 -4.40 -7.81
CA PHE A 14 9.58 -3.89 -7.59
C PHE A 14 8.89 -3.52 -8.90
N ILE A 15 9.58 -2.77 -9.77
CA ILE A 15 9.01 -2.35 -11.06
C ILE A 15 8.71 -3.59 -11.90
N CYS A 16 9.64 -4.53 -12.04
CA CYS A 16 9.44 -5.73 -12.84
C CYS A 16 8.23 -6.56 -12.35
N ASP A 17 8.07 -6.70 -11.04
CA ASP A 17 7.00 -7.48 -10.42
C ASP A 17 5.63 -6.78 -10.50
N GLN A 18 5.60 -5.44 -10.36
CA GLN A 18 4.35 -4.67 -10.25
C GLN A 18 3.94 -3.95 -11.54
N VAL A 19 4.79 -3.84 -12.56
CA VAL A 19 4.53 -3.03 -13.77
C VAL A 19 3.25 -3.44 -14.49
N LYS A 20 2.93 -4.73 -14.58
CA LYS A 20 1.70 -5.21 -15.24
C LYS A 20 0.46 -4.74 -14.47
N SER A 21 0.40 -5.05 -13.18
CA SER A 21 -0.75 -4.70 -12.31
C SER A 21 -0.96 -3.19 -12.21
N LEU A 22 0.12 -2.41 -12.12
CA LEU A 22 0.04 -0.96 -12.04
C LEU A 22 -0.38 -0.33 -13.37
N ARG A 23 0.08 -0.88 -14.50
CA ARG A 23 -0.34 -0.43 -15.84
C ARG A 23 -1.83 -0.62 -16.07
N GLU A 24 -2.41 -1.74 -15.62
CA GLU A 24 -3.86 -1.97 -15.69
C GLU A 24 -4.66 -0.91 -14.91
N LYS A 25 -4.06 -0.37 -13.84
CA LYS A 25 -4.63 0.69 -13.01
C LYS A 25 -4.27 2.11 -13.48
N ASN A 26 -3.62 2.25 -14.64
CA ASN A 26 -3.07 3.53 -15.14
C ASN A 26 -2.11 4.22 -14.15
N LEU A 27 -1.42 3.45 -13.31
CA LEU A 27 -0.44 3.94 -12.35
C LEU A 27 0.99 3.76 -12.88
N ASN A 28 1.82 4.78 -12.71
CA ASN A 28 3.24 4.68 -13.04
C ASN A 28 4.02 4.01 -11.90
N ALA A 29 4.61 2.84 -12.21
CA ALA A 29 5.35 2.05 -11.24
C ALA A 29 6.57 2.78 -10.65
N ARG A 30 7.23 3.64 -11.45
CA ARG A 30 8.41 4.40 -11.00
C ARG A 30 8.05 5.45 -9.96
N THR A 31 6.98 6.20 -10.20
CA THR A 31 6.52 7.25 -9.29
C THR A 31 5.90 6.65 -8.04
N LEU A 32 5.18 5.52 -8.17
CA LEU A 32 4.59 4.82 -7.03
C LEU A 32 5.68 4.25 -6.11
N PHE A 33 6.71 3.64 -6.70
CA PHE A 33 7.85 3.15 -5.92
C PHE A 33 8.51 4.26 -5.11
N ASP A 34 8.72 5.42 -5.71
CA ASP A 34 9.35 6.55 -5.03
C ASP A 34 8.54 7.01 -3.81
N ARG A 35 7.21 7.09 -3.95
CA ARG A 35 6.31 7.37 -2.81
C ARG A 35 6.38 6.29 -1.75
N CYS A 36 6.34 5.01 -2.15
CA CYS A 36 6.47 3.90 -1.22
C CYS A 36 7.79 3.97 -0.46
N TRP A 37 8.89 4.28 -1.14
CA TRP A 37 10.21 4.37 -0.56
C TRP A 37 10.32 5.48 0.50
N ASN A 38 9.76 6.66 0.21
CA ASN A 38 9.74 7.79 1.15
C ASN A 38 8.94 7.52 2.43
N LYS A 39 8.05 6.53 2.44
CA LYS A 39 7.29 6.12 3.64
C LYS A 39 8.07 5.16 4.55
N ILE A 40 9.17 4.61 4.06
CA ILE A 40 9.95 3.63 4.82
C ILE A 40 10.91 4.39 5.74
N PRO A 41 10.90 4.13 7.05
CA PRO A 41 11.89 4.71 7.95
C PRO A 41 13.30 4.19 7.62
N ASP A 42 14.30 5.07 7.67
CA ASP A 42 15.72 4.75 7.39
C ASP A 42 16.25 3.57 8.21
N THR A 43 15.74 3.39 9.43
CA THR A 43 16.09 2.28 10.31
C THR A 43 15.79 0.93 9.66
N LEU A 44 14.64 0.80 8.97
CA LEU A 44 14.27 -0.42 8.24
C LEU A 44 15.13 -0.60 6.99
N ILE A 45 15.44 0.48 6.27
CA ILE A 45 16.32 0.46 5.09
C ILE A 45 17.71 -0.06 5.45
N ARG A 46 18.23 0.31 6.63
CA ARG A 46 19.52 -0.18 7.15
C ARG A 46 19.45 -1.62 7.63
N LYS A 47 18.43 -1.99 8.40
CA LYS A 47 18.33 -3.33 9.03
C LYS A 47 17.93 -4.45 8.07
N LEU A 48 17.01 -4.21 7.14
CA LEU A 48 16.44 -5.26 6.29
C LEU A 48 17.27 -5.50 5.03
N ASN A 49 17.30 -6.74 4.53
CA ASN A 49 17.87 -7.03 3.22
C ASN A 49 16.98 -6.49 2.09
N ALA A 50 17.50 -6.51 0.86
CA ALA A 50 16.72 -6.04 -0.29
C ALA A 50 15.41 -6.83 -0.48
N GLU A 51 15.43 -8.14 -0.21
CA GLU A 51 14.25 -9.01 -0.36
C GLU A 51 13.21 -8.77 0.73
N ASP A 52 13.63 -8.70 1.99
CA ASP A 52 12.75 -8.35 3.11
C ASP A 52 12.12 -6.96 2.93
N LEU A 53 12.93 -5.99 2.48
CA LEU A 53 12.45 -4.63 2.24
C LEU A 53 11.42 -4.59 1.11
N LEU A 54 11.65 -5.36 0.03
CA LEU A 54 10.68 -5.50 -1.05
C LEU A 54 9.38 -6.12 -0.56
N GLN A 55 9.45 -7.17 0.27
CA GLN A 55 8.27 -7.83 0.83
C GLN A 55 7.51 -6.90 1.77
N TYR A 56 8.21 -6.13 2.60
CA TYR A 56 7.62 -5.11 3.45
C TYR A 56 6.87 -4.05 2.63
N ILE A 57 7.48 -3.54 1.57
CA ILE A 57 6.84 -2.57 0.66
C ILE A 57 5.56 -3.16 0.07
N ARG A 58 5.61 -4.41 -0.44
CA ARG A 58 4.45 -5.06 -1.07
C ARG A 58 3.28 -5.27 -0.11
N LEU A 59 3.56 -5.65 1.13
CA LEU A 59 2.52 -6.00 2.11
C LEU A 59 1.96 -4.79 2.85
N HIS A 60 2.81 -3.84 3.24
CA HIS A 60 2.42 -2.79 4.18
C HIS A 60 2.33 -1.40 3.56
N VAL A 61 3.12 -1.10 2.53
CA VAL A 61 3.20 0.27 1.98
C VAL A 61 2.38 0.39 0.70
N LEU A 62 2.58 -0.53 -0.24
CA LEU A 62 1.99 -0.51 -1.57
C LEU A 62 0.45 -0.46 -1.56
N PRO A 63 -0.28 -1.26 -0.74
CA PRO A 63 -1.74 -1.19 -0.73
C PRO A 63 -2.27 0.16 -0.24
N GLY A 64 -1.58 0.79 0.72
CA GLY A 64 -1.91 2.11 1.24
C GLY A 64 -1.73 3.20 0.19
N GLU A 65 -0.61 3.17 -0.54
CA GLU A 65 -0.35 4.14 -1.62
C GLU A 65 -1.32 3.97 -2.79
N ILE A 66 -1.62 2.73 -3.20
CA ILE A 66 -2.63 2.48 -4.25
C ILE A 66 -4.01 3.00 -3.82
N SER A 67 -4.42 2.76 -2.58
CA SER A 67 -5.70 3.25 -2.04
C SER A 67 -5.74 4.77 -1.90
N SER A 68 -4.60 5.41 -1.64
CA SER A 68 -4.51 6.87 -1.60
C SER A 68 -4.59 7.52 -2.98
N ILE A 69 -4.10 6.85 -4.04
CA ILE A 69 -4.05 7.40 -5.40
C ILE A 69 -5.33 7.10 -6.18
N ILE A 70 -5.89 5.91 -6.00
CA ILE A 70 -7.16 5.52 -6.57
C ILE A 70 -8.18 5.71 -5.45
N PRO A 71 -8.80 6.90 -5.32
CA PRO A 71 -9.95 7.04 -4.44
C PRO A 71 -10.95 6.01 -4.93
N SER A 72 -11.27 5.04 -4.07
CA SER A 72 -12.29 4.05 -4.34
C SER A 72 -13.53 4.79 -4.82
N LYS A 73 -13.90 4.62 -6.10
CA LYS A 73 -15.28 4.77 -6.56
C LYS A 73 -16.10 3.61 -5.97
N THR A 74 -16.14 3.57 -4.65
CA THR A 74 -17.11 2.86 -3.86
C THR A 74 -17.38 3.79 -2.70
N LYS A 75 -18.24 4.76 -2.97
CA LYS A 75 -19.29 5.16 -2.02
C LYS A 75 -20.22 3.95 -1.81
N ASP A 76 -19.69 2.81 -1.38
CA ASP A 76 -20.51 1.93 -0.56
C ASP A 76 -20.33 2.53 0.82
N GLY A 77 -21.34 3.31 1.20
CA GLY A 77 -21.39 3.94 2.50
C GLY A 77 -20.97 2.92 3.54
N TYR A 78 -20.23 3.39 4.54
CA TYR A 78 -20.33 2.80 5.85
C TYR A 78 -21.83 2.66 6.15
N LYS A 79 -22.39 1.47 5.90
CA LYS A 79 -23.61 1.05 6.54
C LYS A 79 -23.16 0.89 7.98
N THR A 80 -23.14 2.00 8.69
CA THR A 80 -23.33 2.03 10.14
C THR A 80 -24.58 1.19 10.31
N LYS A 81 -24.41 -0.09 10.65
CA LYS A 81 -25.48 -0.87 11.22
C LYS A 81 -25.72 -0.16 12.55
N ASN A 82 -26.53 0.89 12.51
CA ASN A 82 -27.09 1.50 13.69
C ASN A 82 -27.64 0.32 14.49
N PRO A 83 -27.12 0.01 15.69
CA PRO A 83 -27.72 -1.02 16.50
C PRO A 83 -29.19 -0.61 16.64
N LYS A 84 -30.10 -1.48 16.20
CA LYS A 84 -31.54 -1.25 16.36
C LYS A 84 -31.74 -0.81 17.81
N SER A 85 -32.15 0.43 18.01
CA SER A 85 -32.53 0.94 19.32
C SER A 85 -33.67 0.04 19.78
N HIS A 86 -33.34 -0.90 20.65
CA HIS A 86 -34.32 -1.80 21.25
C HIS A 86 -35.14 -0.93 22.19
N SER A 87 -36.30 -0.46 21.72
CA SER A 87 -37.29 0.18 22.57
C SER A 87 -37.76 -0.89 23.57
N LEU A 88 -37.29 -0.81 24.80
CA LEU A 88 -37.86 -1.58 25.90
C LEU A 88 -39.28 -1.06 26.10
N GLU A 89 -40.27 -1.82 25.63
CA GLU A 89 -41.66 -1.65 26.05
C GLU A 89 -41.68 -1.73 27.58
N LYS A 90 -42.05 -0.61 28.21
CA LYS A 90 -42.33 -0.57 29.62
C LYS A 90 -43.67 -1.24 29.82
N PHE A 91 -43.68 -2.42 30.43
CA PHE A 91 -44.91 -2.99 30.96
C PHE A 91 -45.32 -2.18 32.20
N ALA A 92 -46.50 -1.57 32.13
CA ALA A 92 -47.19 -0.93 33.24
C ALA A 92 -48.08 -1.94 33.96
#